data_AF-A0A1Z9PNJ7-F1
#
_entry.id   AF-A0A1Z9PNJ7-F1
#
_cell.length_a   1.000
_cell.length_b   1.000
_cell.length_c   1.000
_cell.angle_alpha   90.00
_cell.angle_beta   90.00
_cell.angle_gamma   90.00
#
_symmetry.space_group_name_H-M   'P 1'
#
loop_
_entity.id
_entity.type
_entity.pdbx_description
1 polymer ?
#
loop_
_entity_poly.entity_id
_entity_poly.type
_entity_poly.pdbx_seq_one_letter_code
_entity_poly.pdbx_strand_id
1 'polypeptide(L)'
;MSLITSLVGPVTGLLDKFIEDKDQKNALAHEIATMSERHAQELAKGQLEVNKVEAASKSMFVSGWRPAVGWTCCIALLSNYILIPMANFVLLLAEMEVEVPSLDMSAMMPVLLGMLGLGAMRTVEKTQKVSREK
;
A
#
# COMPACT_ATOMS: atom_id res chain seq x y z
N MET A 1 -8.11 -7.03 -12.74
CA MET A 1 -8.83 -6.69 -13.98
C MET A 1 -10.19 -6.14 -13.60
N SER A 2 -10.39 -4.83 -13.72
CA SER A 2 -11.63 -4.17 -13.32
C SER A 2 -12.78 -4.62 -14.22
N LEU A 3 -13.97 -4.87 -13.65
CA LEU A 3 -15.21 -5.19 -14.36
C LEU A 3 -15.53 -4.16 -15.47
N ILE A 4 -15.04 -2.94 -15.32
CA ILE A 4 -15.17 -1.86 -16.29
C ILE A 4 -14.41 -2.21 -17.58
N THR A 5 -13.20 -2.77 -17.49
CA THR A 5 -12.39 -3.16 -18.66
C THR A 5 -13.06 -4.26 -19.48
N SER A 6 -13.77 -5.20 -18.83
CA SER A 6 -14.56 -6.24 -19.51
C SER A 6 -15.84 -5.71 -20.17
N LEU A 7 -16.34 -4.55 -19.72
CA LEU A 7 -17.52 -3.90 -20.29
C LEU A 7 -17.18 -2.99 -21.48
N VAL A 8 -15.90 -2.63 -21.68
CA VAL A 8 -15.47 -1.78 -22.80
C VAL A 8 -15.81 -2.42 -24.15
N GLY A 9 -15.56 -3.72 -24.34
CA GLY A 9 -15.82 -4.42 -25.61
C GLY A 9 -17.30 -4.48 -26.03
N PRO A 10 -18.22 -4.86 -25.12
CA PRO A 10 -19.66 -4.80 -25.40
C PRO A 10 -20.19 -3.37 -25.63
N VAL A 11 -19.66 -2.38 -24.90
CA VAL A 11 -20.08 -0.98 -25.03
C VAL A 11 -19.60 -0.37 -26.36
N THR A 12 -18.40 -0.70 -26.84
CA THR A 12 -17.93 -0.27 -28.16
C THR A 12 -18.72 -0.91 -29.31
N GLY A 13 -19.19 -2.16 -29.14
CA GLY A 13 -20.10 -2.81 -30.10
C GLY A 13 -21.50 -2.17 -30.17
N LEU A 14 -21.96 -1.57 -29.07
CA LEU A 14 -23.21 -0.79 -29.04
C LEU A 14 -23.04 0.62 -29.63
N LEU A 15 -21.88 1.27 -29.39
CA LEU A 15 -21.51 2.55 -30.01
C LEU A 15 -21.46 2.45 -31.54
N ASP A 16 -21.01 1.30 -32.10
CA ASP A 16 -20.96 1.04 -33.55
C ASP A 16 -22.34 1.08 -34.24
N LYS A 17 -23.42 0.90 -33.47
CA LYS A 17 -24.78 0.80 -34.00
C LYS A 17 -25.54 2.13 -33.97
N PHE A 18 -25.04 3.13 -33.24
CA PHE A 18 -25.75 4.39 -32.97
C PHE A 18 -24.95 5.66 -33.31
N ILE A 19 -23.66 5.55 -33.63
CA ILE A 19 -22.80 6.70 -33.96
C ILE A 19 -22.10 6.42 -35.29
N GLU A 20 -22.45 7.20 -36.31
CA GLU A 20 -21.95 7.08 -37.69
C GLU A 20 -20.58 7.77 -37.89
N ASP A 21 -20.18 8.65 -36.96
CA ASP A 21 -18.94 9.44 -37.02
C ASP A 21 -17.76 8.73 -36.31
N LYS A 22 -16.73 8.37 -37.09
CA LYS A 22 -15.55 7.62 -36.64
C LYS A 22 -14.68 8.40 -35.64
N ASP A 23 -14.65 9.73 -35.71
CA ASP A 23 -13.79 10.55 -34.87
C ASP A 23 -14.37 10.69 -33.45
N GLN A 24 -15.69 10.85 -33.34
CA GLN A 24 -16.38 10.85 -32.04
C GLN A 24 -16.32 9.48 -31.34
N LYS A 25 -16.41 8.39 -32.11
CA LYS A 25 -16.27 7.02 -31.59
C LYS A 25 -14.88 6.77 -31.00
N ASN A 26 -13.82 7.18 -31.70
CA ASN A 26 -12.45 7.02 -31.20
C ASN A 26 -12.19 7.90 -29.97
N ALA A 27 -12.75 9.11 -29.92
CA ALA A 27 -12.66 9.97 -28.74
C ALA A 27 -13.37 9.35 -27.51
N LEU A 28 -14.59 8.83 -27.68
CA LEU A 28 -15.34 8.18 -26.59
C LEU A 28 -14.70 6.85 -26.16
N ALA A 29 -14.17 6.06 -27.09
CA ALA A 29 -13.46 4.82 -26.76
C ALA A 29 -12.17 5.12 -25.98
N HIS A 30 -11.44 6.18 -26.35
CA HIS A 30 -10.28 6.66 -25.59
C HIS A 30 -10.71 7.17 -24.21
N GLU A 31 -11.76 7.98 -24.12
CA GLU A 31 -12.26 8.51 -22.85
C GLU A 31 -12.71 7.40 -21.90
N ILE A 32 -13.40 6.37 -22.40
CA ILE A 32 -13.79 5.19 -21.61
C ILE A 32 -12.57 4.37 -21.18
N ALA A 33 -11.55 4.24 -22.03
CA ALA A 33 -10.31 3.55 -21.67
C ALA A 33 -9.54 4.31 -20.56
N THR A 34 -9.43 5.62 -20.68
CA THR A 34 -8.72 6.48 -19.71
C THR A 34 -9.54 6.73 -18.43
N MET A 35 -10.87 6.60 -18.46
CA MET A 35 -11.75 6.75 -17.31
C MET A 35 -11.37 5.80 -16.16
N SER A 36 -11.01 4.55 -16.46
CA SER A 36 -10.59 3.59 -15.41
C SER A 36 -9.29 4.02 -14.73
N GLU A 37 -8.35 4.59 -15.48
CA GLU A 37 -7.08 5.08 -14.97
C GLU A 37 -7.27 6.35 -14.15
N ARG A 38 -8.10 7.29 -14.64
CA ARG A 38 -8.48 8.50 -13.91
C ARG A 38 -9.15 8.16 -12.58
N HIS A 39 -10.11 7.24 -12.55
CA HIS A 39 -10.76 6.81 -11.31
C HIS A 39 -9.77 6.18 -10.33
N ALA A 40 -8.85 5.32 -10.80
CA ALA A 40 -7.82 4.73 -9.95
C ALA A 40 -6.86 5.80 -9.39
N GLN A 41 -6.50 6.78 -10.22
CA GLN A 41 -5.63 7.90 -9.82
C GLN A 41 -6.34 8.86 -8.86
N GLU A 42 -7.64 9.11 -9.05
CA GLU A 42 -8.48 9.93 -8.16
C GLU A 42 -8.69 9.24 -6.80
N LEU A 43 -8.94 7.93 -6.78
CA LEU A 43 -8.98 7.15 -5.53
C LEU A 43 -7.63 7.22 -4.78
N ALA A 44 -6.51 7.08 -5.50
CA ALA A 44 -5.19 7.21 -4.90
C ALA A 44 -4.93 8.63 -4.36
N LYS A 45 -5.36 9.67 -5.09
CA LYS A 45 -5.29 11.07 -4.65
C LYS A 45 -6.17 11.31 -3.41
N GLY A 46 -7.39 10.78 -3.38
CA GLY A 46 -8.27 10.88 -2.22
C GLY A 46 -7.67 10.25 -0.97
N GLN A 47 -7.03 9.07 -1.10
CA GLN A 47 -6.32 8.46 0.02
C GLN A 47 -5.13 9.31 0.49
N LEU A 48 -4.37 9.92 -0.43
CA LEU A 48 -3.26 10.82 -0.09
C LEU A 48 -3.74 12.11 0.60
N GLU A 49 -4.87 12.67 0.17
CA GLU A 49 -5.48 13.84 0.78
C GLU A 49 -5.97 13.54 2.20
N VAL A 50 -6.68 12.42 2.40
CA VAL A 50 -7.06 11.95 3.75
C VAL A 50 -5.82 11.80 4.62
N ASN A 51 -4.78 11.13 4.13
CA ASN A 51 -3.53 10.96 4.88
C ASN A 51 -2.87 12.29 5.24
N LYS A 52 -2.92 13.27 4.34
CA LYS A 52 -2.36 14.61 4.55
C LYS A 52 -3.16 15.40 5.57
N VAL A 53 -4.49 15.31 5.54
CA VAL A 53 -5.40 15.96 6.49
C VAL A 53 -5.29 15.31 7.88
N GLU A 54 -5.21 13.97 7.94
CA GLU A 54 -4.96 13.22 9.17
C GLU A 54 -3.62 13.63 9.79
N ALA A 55 -2.55 13.71 8.98
CA ALA A 55 -1.24 14.17 9.42
C ALA A 55 -1.22 15.65 9.86
N ALA A 56 -2.00 16.51 9.20
CA ALA A 56 -2.12 17.93 9.54
C ALA A 56 -3.07 18.21 10.72
N SER A 57 -3.77 17.19 11.22
CA SER A 57 -4.71 17.36 12.33
C SER A 57 -3.98 17.73 13.63
N LYS A 58 -4.54 18.69 14.37
CA LYS A 58 -4.02 19.11 15.69
C LYS A 58 -4.10 18.01 16.77
N SER A 59 -4.85 16.95 16.53
CA SER A 59 -5.00 15.84 17.46
C SER A 59 -3.81 14.89 17.34
N MET A 60 -2.98 14.82 18.38
CA MET A 60 -1.83 13.90 18.46
C MET A 60 -2.22 12.43 18.28
N PHE A 61 -3.46 12.06 18.58
CA PHE A 61 -3.97 10.71 18.37
C PHE A 61 -4.30 10.42 16.90
N VAL A 62 -4.72 11.42 16.13
CA VAL A 62 -5.12 11.26 14.71
C VAL A 62 -3.92 11.44 13.78
N SER A 63 -3.03 12.40 14.04
CA SER A 63 -1.79 12.58 13.27
C SER A 63 -0.70 11.60 13.68
N GLY A 64 -0.71 11.13 14.93
CA GLY A 64 0.38 10.35 15.52
C GLY A 64 0.24 8.83 15.44
N TRP A 65 -0.94 8.26 15.14
CA TRP A 65 -1.10 6.80 15.18
C TRP A 65 -0.22 6.07 14.15
N ARG A 66 -0.10 6.58 12.92
CA ARG A 66 0.79 6.01 11.89
C ARG A 66 2.27 6.06 12.31
N PRO A 67 2.82 7.23 12.71
CA PRO A 67 4.14 7.28 13.32
C PRO A 67 4.29 6.35 14.52
N ALA A 68 3.33 6.30 15.44
CA ALA A 68 3.44 5.50 16.66
C ALA A 68 3.55 4.00 16.35
N VAL A 69 2.75 3.47 15.42
CA VAL A 69 2.86 2.07 14.98
C VAL A 69 4.20 1.83 14.26
N GLY A 70 4.68 2.79 13.47
CA GLY A 70 6.01 2.74 12.86
C GLY A 70 7.15 2.70 13.90
N TRP A 71 7.13 3.61 14.88
CA TRP A 71 8.15 3.70 15.93
C TRP A 71 8.15 2.49 16.85
N THR A 72 6.98 2.01 17.28
CA THR A 72 6.87 0.78 18.09
C THR A 72 7.43 -0.42 17.34
N CYS A 73 7.16 -0.52 16.04
CA CYS A 73 7.73 -1.56 15.21
C CYS A 73 9.27 -1.42 15.04
N CYS A 74 9.77 -0.21 14.82
CA CYS A 74 11.22 0.05 14.72
C CYS A 74 11.93 -0.28 16.04
N ILE A 75 11.36 0.12 17.19
CA ILE A 75 11.90 -0.17 18.51
C ILE A 75 11.88 -1.68 18.78
N ALA A 76 10.83 -2.38 18.38
CA ALA A 76 10.76 -3.82 18.57
C ALA A 76 11.79 -4.58 17.72
N LEU A 77 12.02 -4.16 16.47
CA LEU A 77 13.10 -4.70 15.61
C LEU A 77 14.48 -4.39 16.20
N LEU A 78 14.72 -3.13 16.60
CA LEU A 78 15.95 -2.71 17.27
C LEU A 78 16.20 -3.53 18.54
N SER A 79 15.16 -3.77 19.32
CA SER A 79 15.27 -4.52 20.57
C SER A 79 15.65 -5.97 20.32
N ASN A 80 15.00 -6.63 19.36
CA ASN A 80 15.25 -8.04 19.09
C ASN A 80 16.62 -8.31 18.44
N TYR A 81 17.06 -7.46 17.50
CA TYR A 81 18.28 -7.69 16.74
C TYR A 81 19.53 -7.04 17.30
N ILE A 82 19.40 -5.97 18.10
CA ILE A 82 20.54 -5.22 18.64
C ILE A 82 20.54 -5.27 20.16
N LEU A 83 19.46 -4.82 20.83
CA LEU A 83 19.49 -4.68 22.29
C LEU A 83 19.53 -6.02 23.03
N ILE A 84 18.73 -7.01 22.64
CA ILE A 84 18.69 -8.33 23.29
C ILE A 84 20.01 -9.07 23.10
N PRO A 85 20.60 -9.18 21.88
CA PRO A 85 21.91 -9.80 21.71
C PRO A 85 23.03 -9.06 22.44
N MET A 86 23.02 -7.73 22.45
CA MET A 86 23.99 -6.94 23.22
C MET A 86 23.80 -7.12 24.73
N ALA A 87 22.57 -7.17 25.23
CA ALA A 87 22.28 -7.38 26.63
C ALA A 87 22.74 -8.78 27.07
N ASN A 88 22.42 -9.82 26.29
CA ASN A 88 22.89 -11.19 26.57
C ASN A 88 24.42 -11.28 26.51
N PHE A 89 25.08 -10.56 25.60
CA PHE A 89 26.54 -10.47 25.56
C PHE A 89 27.13 -9.81 26.83
N VAL A 90 26.53 -8.72 27.30
CA VAL A 90 26.97 -8.05 28.55
C VAL A 90 26.68 -8.91 29.78
N LEU A 91 25.54 -9.60 29.81
CA LEU A 91 25.16 -10.51 30.91
C LEU A 91 26.10 -11.71 30.99
N LEU A 92 26.52 -12.25 29.84
CA LEU A 92 27.54 -13.28 29.75
C LEU A 92 28.90 -12.79 30.29
N LEU A 93 29.32 -11.57 29.95
CA LEU A 93 30.54 -10.96 30.49
C LEU A 93 30.47 -10.67 32.00
N ALA A 94 29.26 -10.50 32.53
CA ALA A 94 29.00 -10.27 33.95
C ALA A 94 28.76 -11.56 34.75
N GLU A 95 28.94 -12.74 34.13
CA GLU A 95 28.71 -14.08 34.72
C GLU A 95 27.29 -14.25 35.31
N MET A 96 26.30 -13.52 34.80
CA MET A 96 24.90 -13.67 35.21
C MET A 96 24.20 -14.68 34.31
N GLU A 97 23.67 -15.77 34.88
CA GLU A 97 22.92 -16.82 34.17
C GLU A 97 21.49 -16.39 33.74
N VAL A 98 21.26 -15.09 33.59
CA VAL A 98 19.96 -14.55 33.16
C VAL A 98 20.02 -14.32 31.66
N GLU A 99 19.22 -15.07 30.89
CA GLU A 99 19.04 -14.85 29.46
C GLU A 99 17.80 -13.99 29.20
N VAL A 100 17.99 -12.89 28.46
CA VAL A 100 16.86 -12.07 28.00
C VAL A 100 16.19 -12.80 26.84
N PRO A 101 14.88 -13.13 26.95
CA PRO A 101 14.17 -13.85 25.89
C PRO A 101 13.99 -12.98 24.66
N SER A 102 14.06 -13.60 23.48
CA SER A 102 13.82 -12.93 22.22
C SER A 102 12.33 -12.59 22.04
N LEU A 103 12.06 -11.43 21.42
CA LEU A 103 10.71 -11.04 21.04
C LEU A 103 10.18 -11.90 19.89
N ASP A 104 8.92 -12.33 19.96
CA ASP A 104 8.28 -13.11 18.89
C ASP A 104 8.01 -12.23 17.65
N MET A 105 8.73 -12.52 16.57
CA MET A 105 8.60 -11.85 15.28
C MET A 105 7.29 -12.20 14.55
N SER A 106 6.63 -13.30 14.93
CA SER A 106 5.40 -13.76 14.26
C SER A 106 4.25 -12.76 14.43
N ALA A 107 4.20 -12.06 15.56
CA ALA A 107 3.21 -11.01 15.83
C ALA A 107 3.53 -9.68 15.12
N MET A 108 4.79 -9.43 14.77
CA MET A 108 5.25 -8.17 14.17
C MET A 108 5.15 -8.15 12.65
N MET A 109 5.34 -9.30 11.99
CA MET A 109 5.28 -9.42 10.54
C MET A 109 3.94 -8.97 9.93
N PRO A 110 2.77 -9.32 10.50
CA PRO A 110 1.48 -8.82 9.99
C PRO A 110 1.34 -7.32 10.11
N VAL A 111 1.89 -6.69 11.15
CA VAL A 111 1.82 -5.24 11.37
C VAL A 111 2.73 -4.50 10.39
N LEU A 112 3.97 -4.99 10.20
CA LEU A 112 4.89 -4.48 9.19
C LEU A 112 4.34 -4.60 7.78
N LEU A 113 3.89 -5.80 7.41
CA LEU A 113 3.30 -6.07 6.10
C LEU A 113 1.97 -5.33 5.92
N GLY A 114 1.20 -5.09 6.97
CA GLY A 114 0.00 -4.26 6.90
C GLY A 114 0.33 -2.79 6.57
N MET A 115 1.39 -2.25 7.15
CA MET A 115 1.85 -0.88 6.88
C MET A 115 2.59 -0.72 5.55
N LEU A 116 3.36 -1.73 5.12
CA LEU A 116 4.03 -1.76 3.81
C LEU A 116 3.12 -2.26 2.66
N GLY A 117 2.04 -2.97 2.98
CA GLY A 117 1.30 -3.86 2.08
C GLY A 117 0.52 -3.19 0.97
N LEU A 118 0.20 -1.90 1.12
CA LEU A 118 -0.30 -1.09 0.00
C LEU A 118 0.76 -0.89 -1.10
N GLY A 119 2.05 -0.92 -0.74
CA GLY A 119 3.15 -0.91 -1.70
C GLY A 119 3.38 -2.27 -2.37
N ALA A 120 3.28 -3.36 -1.60
CA ALA A 120 3.50 -4.72 -2.13
C ALA A 120 2.43 -5.15 -3.13
N MET A 121 1.15 -4.84 -2.89
CA MET A 121 0.08 -5.15 -3.85
C MET A 121 0.31 -4.47 -5.21
N ARG A 122 0.79 -3.22 -5.24
CA ARG A 122 1.16 -2.53 -6.48
C ARG A 122 2.39 -3.15 -7.17
N THR A 123 3.38 -3.60 -6.40
CA THR A 123 4.54 -4.31 -6.96
C THR A 123 4.12 -5.66 -7.57
N VAL A 124 3.20 -6.38 -6.93
CA VAL A 124 2.67 -7.64 -7.46
C VAL A 124 1.87 -7.39 -8.74
N GLU A 125 1.05 -6.34 -8.81
CA GLU A 125 0.33 -5.96 -10.04
C GLU A 125 1.28 -5.61 -11.21
N LYS A 126 2.41 -4.95 -10.92
CA LYS A 126 3.44 -4.60 -11.91
C LYS A 126 4.26 -5.80 -12.36
N THR A 127 4.65 -6.68 -11.43
CA THR A 127 5.37 -7.93 -11.73
C THR A 127 4.52 -8.93 -12.50
N GLN A 128 3.22 -9.00 -12.21
CA GLN A 128 2.25 -9.82 -12.92
C GLN A 128 1.86 -9.24 -14.29
N LYS A 129 2.47 -8.12 -14.72
CA LYS A 129 2.16 -7.39 -15.97
C LYS A 129 0.68 -7.03 -16.14
N VAL A 130 -0.06 -6.96 -15.03
CA VAL A 130 -1.48 -6.57 -15.03
C VAL A 130 -1.60 -5.05 -14.99
N SER A 131 -0.56 -4.36 -14.49
CA SER A 131 -0.33 -2.92 -14.70
C SER A 131 0.04 -2.71 -16.17
N ARG A 132 -0.97 -2.53 -17.03
CA ARG A 132 -0.80 -2.23 -18.45
C ARG A 132 -0.38 -0.77 -18.62
N GLU A 133 0.84 -0.43 -18.23
CA GLU A 133 1.50 0.77 -18.76
C GLU A 133 2.26 0.34 -20.02
N LYS A 134 1.72 0.73 -21.17
CA LYS A 134 2.45 0.96 -22.42
C LYS A 134 2.00 2.30 -22.95
#